data_AF-U5EW53-F1
#
_entry.id   AF-U5EW53-F1
#
_cell.length_a   1.000
_cell.length_b   1.000
_cell.length_c   1.000
_cell.angle_alpha   90.00
_cell.angle_beta   90.00
_cell.angle_gamma   90.00
#
_symmetry.space_group_name_H-M   'P 1'
#
loop_
_entity.id
_entity.type
_entity.pdbx_description
1 polymer ?
#
loop_
_entity_poly.entity_id
_entity_poly.type
_entity_poly.pdbx_seq_one_letter_code
_entity_poly.pdbx_strand_id
1 'polypeptide(L)'
;MADYFEELGCEPISTENVENHQFLLMVRFLQQNGFFSDEFQADRLPPPASKELVKTFKERKPNKNDEKCAICLKPNDTDDTDEMFIELPCKHEFHKNCVLPWLNKTNSCPLCRHEMKTDDPDYEEQKKFRQRAVEREREIDELHNSMYG
;
A
#
# COMPACT_ATOMS: atom_id res chain seq x y z
N MET A 1 -39.63 -1.40 31.26
CA MET A 1 -38.52 -1.77 30.38
C MET A 1 -37.38 -0.88 30.81
N ALA A 2 -36.39 -1.43 31.52
CA ALA A 2 -35.20 -0.65 31.85
C ALA A 2 -34.48 -0.31 30.54
N ASP A 3 -33.96 0.90 30.44
CA ASP A 3 -33.20 1.32 29.27
C ASP A 3 -31.90 0.48 29.24
N TYR A 4 -31.46 0.05 28.07
CA TYR A 4 -30.29 -0.83 27.89
C TYR A 4 -29.03 -0.32 28.60
N PHE A 5 -28.94 1.00 28.76
CA PHE A 5 -27.85 1.68 29.45
C PHE A 5 -27.90 1.56 30.99
N GLU A 6 -29.07 1.34 31.59
CA GLU A 6 -29.25 1.15 33.03
C GLU A 6 -28.84 -0.26 33.47
N GLU A 7 -29.04 -1.28 32.62
CA GLU A 7 -28.61 -2.66 32.90
C GLU A 7 -27.09 -2.84 32.90
N LEU A 8 -26.37 -1.97 32.17
CA LEU A 8 -24.90 -1.99 32.04
C LEU A 8 -24.18 -1.05 33.03
N GLY A 9 -24.91 -0.31 33.87
CA GLY A 9 -24.32 0.61 34.83
C GLY A 9 -23.56 1.78 34.19
N CYS A 10 -23.94 2.17 32.97
CA CYS A 10 -23.31 3.31 32.30
C CYS A 10 -23.85 4.63 32.85
N GLU A 11 -23.03 5.37 33.60
CA GLU A 11 -23.37 6.71 34.07
C GLU A 11 -23.02 7.79 33.02
N PRO A 12 -23.87 8.82 32.83
CA PRO A 12 -23.55 9.95 31.97
C PRO A 12 -22.34 10.72 32.53
N ILE A 13 -21.36 10.97 31.66
CA ILE A 13 -20.12 11.65 32.02
C ILE A 13 -20.41 13.07 32.52
N SER A 14 -19.90 13.42 33.70
CA SER A 14 -20.10 14.74 34.30
C SER A 14 -19.45 15.86 33.49
N THR A 15 -20.03 17.05 33.57
CA THR A 15 -19.66 18.26 32.82
C THR A 15 -18.24 18.78 33.11
N GLU A 16 -17.53 18.21 34.08
CA GLU A 16 -16.18 18.61 34.49
C GLU A 16 -15.08 17.90 33.67
N ASN A 17 -15.38 16.78 33.00
CA ASN A 17 -14.43 16.05 32.13
C ASN A 17 -14.50 16.47 30.64
N VAL A 18 -15.16 17.60 30.35
CA VAL A 18 -15.55 18.02 28.99
C VAL A 18 -14.41 18.63 28.19
N GLU A 19 -13.32 19.06 28.82
CA GLU A 19 -12.18 19.67 28.11
C GLU A 19 -11.50 18.67 27.14
N ASN A 20 -11.34 17.42 27.57
CA ASN A 20 -10.85 16.34 26.71
C ASN A 20 -11.88 15.95 25.64
N HIS A 21 -13.17 16.10 25.94
CA HIS A 21 -14.26 15.78 25.03
C HIS A 21 -14.41 16.83 23.92
N GLN A 22 -14.24 18.12 24.20
CA GLN A 22 -14.30 19.17 23.18
C GLN A 22 -13.19 19.02 22.14
N PHE A 23 -11.97 18.69 22.58
CA PHE A 23 -10.88 18.43 21.66
C PHE A 23 -11.17 17.19 20.80
N LEU A 24 -11.64 16.10 21.40
CA LEU A 24 -12.01 14.88 20.67
C LEU A 24 -13.20 15.09 19.72
N LEU A 25 -14.20 15.87 20.12
CA LEU A 25 -15.33 16.26 19.28
C LEU A 25 -14.89 17.17 18.14
N MET A 26 -13.98 18.10 18.39
CA MET A 26 -13.40 18.97 17.37
C MET A 26 -12.57 18.14 16.38
N VAL A 27 -11.73 17.21 16.86
CA VAL A 27 -10.98 16.27 16.01
C VAL A 27 -11.94 15.41 15.18
N ARG A 28 -12.99 14.86 15.77
CA ARG A 28 -14.03 14.07 15.08
C ARG A 28 -14.78 14.92 14.05
N PHE A 29 -15.13 16.15 14.38
CA PHE A 29 -15.82 17.09 13.47
C PHE A 29 -14.92 17.46 12.28
N LEU A 30 -13.63 17.71 12.52
CA LEU A 30 -12.66 18.01 11.48
C LEU A 30 -12.40 16.78 10.58
N GLN A 31 -12.41 15.57 11.14
CA GLN A 31 -12.33 14.32 10.35
C GLN A 31 -13.60 14.09 9.53
N GLN A 32 -14.79 14.29 10.12
CA GLN A 32 -16.08 14.09 9.45
C GLN A 32 -16.37 15.11 8.34
N ASN A 33 -15.86 16.34 8.47
CA ASN A 33 -16.01 17.40 7.46
C ASN A 33 -14.83 17.48 6.48
N GLY A 34 -13.95 16.47 6.45
CA GLY A 34 -12.85 16.41 5.47
C GLY A 34 -11.77 17.49 5.67
N PHE A 35 -11.65 18.08 6.86
CA PHE A 35 -10.56 19.03 7.15
C PHE A 35 -9.23 18.30 7.44
N PHE A 36 -9.31 17.08 7.97
CA PHE A 36 -8.21 16.10 7.95
C PHE A 36 -8.32 15.21 6.72
N SER A 37 -8.73 15.77 5.57
CA SER A 37 -8.60 15.02 4.34
C SER A 37 -7.13 14.66 4.15
N ASP A 38 -6.91 13.39 3.92
CA ASP A 38 -5.68 12.80 3.38
C ASP A 38 -5.32 13.38 1.98
N GLU A 39 -5.93 14.52 1.59
CA GLU A 39 -5.71 15.25 0.34
C GLU A 39 -4.30 15.84 0.25
N PHE A 40 -3.57 16.01 1.36
CA PHE A 40 -2.17 16.43 1.30
C PHE A 40 -1.16 15.30 1.00
N GLN A 41 -1.63 14.06 0.86
CA GLN A 41 -0.80 12.91 0.43
C GLN A 41 -1.25 12.28 -0.89
N ALA A 42 -2.41 12.66 -1.44
CA ALA A 42 -2.92 12.11 -2.70
C ALA A 42 -1.99 12.36 -3.92
N ASP A 43 -1.15 13.38 -3.88
CA ASP A 43 -0.22 13.72 -4.96
C ASP A 43 1.21 13.18 -4.76
N ARG A 44 1.51 12.53 -3.63
CA ARG A 44 2.83 11.91 -3.45
C ARG A 44 2.83 10.56 -4.17
N LEU A 45 3.39 10.56 -5.38
CA LEU A 45 3.77 9.31 -6.03
C LEU A 45 4.57 8.46 -5.04
N PRO A 46 4.33 7.14 -4.98
CA PRO A 46 5.07 6.28 -4.08
C PRO A 46 6.57 6.42 -4.36
N PRO A 47 7.41 6.42 -3.33
CA PRO A 47 8.83 6.69 -3.49
C PRO A 47 9.49 5.65 -4.40
N PRO A 48 10.67 5.96 -4.95
CA PRO A 48 11.39 5.03 -5.81
C PRO A 48 11.71 3.72 -5.09
N ALA A 49 11.86 2.65 -5.86
CA ALA A 49 12.34 1.38 -5.33
C ALA A 49 13.76 1.53 -4.76
N SER A 50 14.10 0.75 -3.74
CA SER A 50 15.44 0.80 -3.17
C SER A 50 16.50 0.41 -4.20
N LYS A 51 17.59 1.19 -4.24
CA LYS A 51 18.65 0.99 -5.23
C LYS A 51 19.34 -0.38 -5.08
N GLU A 52 19.35 -0.92 -3.87
CA GLU A 52 19.91 -2.24 -3.56
C GLU A 52 19.07 -3.38 -4.14
N LEU A 53 17.74 -3.27 -4.04
CA LEU A 53 16.85 -4.27 -4.62
C LEU A 53 16.98 -4.29 -6.14
N VAL A 54 17.06 -3.11 -6.77
CA VAL A 54 17.19 -2.98 -8.22
C VAL A 54 18.45 -3.68 -8.75
N LYS A 55 19.55 -3.67 -7.99
CA LYS A 55 20.80 -4.36 -8.37
C LYS A 55 20.74 -5.88 -8.17
N THR A 56 19.82 -6.36 -7.34
CA THR A 56 19.74 -7.79 -6.97
C THR A 56 18.87 -8.58 -7.95
N PHE A 57 18.12 -7.91 -8.83
CA PHE A 57 17.23 -8.61 -9.74
C PHE A 57 17.98 -9.51 -10.73
N LYS A 58 17.33 -10.61 -11.10
CA LYS A 58 17.88 -11.58 -12.05
C LYS A 58 17.80 -11.00 -13.46
N GLU A 59 18.96 -10.87 -14.10
CA GLU A 59 19.05 -10.49 -15.51
C GLU A 59 19.08 -11.75 -16.38
N ARG A 60 18.27 -11.77 -17.45
CA ARG A 60 18.21 -12.85 -18.42
C ARG A 60 18.14 -12.30 -19.85
N LYS A 61 18.52 -13.11 -20.82
CA LYS A 61 18.32 -12.78 -22.25
C LYS A 61 16.88 -13.07 -22.67
N PRO A 62 16.31 -12.28 -23.60
CA PRO A 62 15.01 -12.54 -24.18
C PRO A 62 15.01 -13.86 -24.96
N ASN A 63 13.92 -14.60 -24.84
CA ASN A 63 13.59 -15.73 -25.69
C ASN A 63 12.41 -15.34 -26.61
N LYS A 64 12.33 -15.96 -27.80
CA LYS A 64 11.24 -15.73 -28.76
C LYS A 64 9.85 -16.09 -28.21
N ASN A 65 9.82 -16.93 -27.18
CA ASN A 65 8.59 -17.38 -26.52
C ASN A 65 8.20 -16.52 -25.31
N ASP A 66 9.00 -15.53 -24.93
CA ASP A 66 8.70 -14.68 -23.77
C ASP A 66 7.54 -13.72 -24.10
N GLU A 67 6.77 -13.34 -23.09
CA GLU A 67 5.67 -12.40 -23.24
C GLU A 67 6.18 -11.01 -23.66
N LYS A 68 5.36 -10.26 -24.40
CA LYS A 68 5.70 -8.89 -24.83
C LYS A 68 5.87 -8.00 -23.60
N CYS A 69 6.91 -7.16 -23.59
CA CYS A 69 7.09 -6.19 -22.52
C CYS A 69 5.91 -5.21 -22.44
N ALA A 70 5.19 -5.19 -21.31
CA ALA A 70 3.99 -4.36 -21.15
C ALA A 70 4.27 -2.85 -21.06
N ILE A 71 5.54 -2.43 -20.94
CA ILE A 71 5.94 -1.01 -20.87
C ILE A 71 6.12 -0.42 -22.27
N CYS A 72 6.87 -1.09 -23.15
CA CYS A 72 7.15 -0.59 -24.50
C CYS A 72 6.25 -1.20 -25.57
N LEU A 73 5.53 -2.29 -25.26
CA LEU A 73 4.63 -3.02 -26.16
C LEU A 73 5.30 -3.55 -27.45
N LYS A 74 6.64 -3.55 -27.49
CA LYS A 74 7.42 -4.07 -28.62
C LYS A 74 7.55 -5.60 -28.54
N PRO A 75 7.69 -6.28 -29.69
CA PRO A 75 8.06 -7.69 -29.73
C PRO A 75 9.46 -7.88 -29.15
N ASN A 76 9.71 -9.05 -28.56
CA ASN A 76 11.01 -9.41 -28.01
C ASN A 76 11.91 -9.81 -29.18
N ASP A 77 12.65 -8.85 -29.72
CA ASP A 77 13.58 -9.10 -30.81
C ASP A 77 14.83 -9.77 -30.24
N THR A 78 15.06 -11.04 -30.61
CA THR A 78 16.22 -11.81 -30.14
C THR A 78 17.54 -11.41 -30.79
N ASP A 79 17.47 -10.57 -31.83
CA ASP A 79 18.64 -10.14 -32.61
C ASP A 79 19.31 -8.90 -31.99
N ASP A 80 18.60 -8.17 -31.12
CA ASP A 80 19.16 -7.06 -30.36
C ASP A 80 19.84 -7.61 -29.09
N THR A 81 21.15 -7.86 -29.21
CA THR A 81 21.97 -8.45 -28.14
C THR A 81 22.05 -7.63 -26.86
N ASP A 82 21.60 -6.37 -26.89
CA ASP A 82 21.73 -5.39 -25.83
C ASP A 82 20.46 -5.25 -24.96
N GLU A 83 19.34 -5.88 -25.33
CA GLU A 83 18.10 -5.82 -24.55
C GLU A 83 18.02 -6.96 -23.53
N MET A 84 18.53 -6.74 -22.31
CA MET A 84 18.36 -7.68 -21.19
C MET A 84 16.98 -7.56 -20.56
N PHE A 85 16.44 -8.67 -20.08
CA PHE A 85 15.22 -8.73 -19.27
C PHE A 85 15.56 -8.82 -17.78
N ILE A 86 14.69 -8.22 -16.96
CA ILE A 86 14.74 -8.26 -15.51
C ILE A 86 13.46 -8.92 -15.00
N GLU A 87 13.62 -9.91 -14.13
CA GLU A 87 12.53 -10.53 -13.39
C GLU A 87 12.33 -9.79 -12.05
N LEU A 88 11.14 -9.26 -11.82
CA LEU A 88 10.73 -8.64 -10.55
C LEU A 88 10.38 -9.71 -9.49
N PRO A 89 10.35 -9.37 -8.19
CA PRO A 89 9.98 -10.31 -7.12
C PRO A 89 8.55 -10.86 -7.25
N CYS A 90 7.69 -10.17 -8.00
CA CYS A 90 6.34 -10.64 -8.35
C CYS A 90 6.30 -11.56 -9.58
N LYS A 91 7.46 -12.01 -10.10
CA LYS A 91 7.65 -12.90 -11.26
C LYS A 91 7.27 -12.32 -12.62
N HIS A 92 7.06 -11.00 -12.69
CA HIS A 92 6.83 -10.31 -13.96
C HIS A 92 8.16 -9.90 -14.59
N GLU A 93 8.31 -10.13 -15.88
CA GLU A 93 9.54 -9.87 -16.64
C GLU A 93 9.39 -8.63 -17.53
N PHE A 94 10.42 -7.78 -17.57
CA PHE A 94 10.43 -6.55 -18.37
C PHE A 94 11.82 -6.28 -18.93
N HIS A 95 11.92 -5.55 -20.04
CA HIS A 95 13.22 -5.03 -20.50
C HIS A 95 13.87 -4.17 -19.39
N LYS A 96 15.16 -4.39 -19.15
CA LYS A 96 15.99 -3.61 -18.23
C LYS A 96 15.87 -2.11 -18.48
N ASN A 97 15.95 -1.72 -19.75
CA ASN A 97 15.84 -0.31 -20.16
C ASN A 97 14.44 0.29 -19.93
N CYS A 98 13.40 -0.54 -19.88
CA CYS A 98 12.03 -0.08 -19.64
C CYS A 98 11.69 -0.03 -18.15
N VAL A 99 12.12 -1.05 -17.38
CA VAL A 99 11.76 -1.17 -15.96
C VAL A 99 12.59 -0.26 -15.07
N LEU A 100 13.88 -0.02 -15.37
CA LEU A 100 14.72 0.83 -14.54
C LEU A 100 14.21 2.28 -14.43
N PRO A 101 13.83 2.97 -15.52
CA PRO A 101 13.23 4.30 -15.44
C PRO A 101 11.90 4.31 -14.66
N TRP A 102 11.13 3.22 -14.73
CA TRP A 102 9.89 3.07 -13.99
C TRP A 102 10.14 2.95 -12.48
N LEU A 103 11.10 2.12 -12.08
CA LEU A 103 11.47 1.91 -10.67
C LEU A 103 12.14 3.11 -10.02
N ASN A 104 12.76 3.97 -10.82
CA ASN A 104 13.27 5.26 -10.37
C ASN A 104 12.16 6.28 -10.08
N LYS A 105 10.94 6.06 -10.57
CA LYS A 105 9.78 6.94 -10.32
C LYS A 105 8.82 6.37 -9.29
N THR A 106 8.63 5.05 -9.26
CA THR A 106 7.69 4.37 -8.37
C THR A 106 8.23 3.01 -7.93
N ASN A 107 7.91 2.55 -6.73
CA ASN A 107 8.27 1.21 -6.24
C ASN A 107 7.31 0.09 -6.65
N SER A 108 6.40 0.33 -7.59
CA SER A 108 5.29 -0.59 -7.91
C SER A 108 5.49 -1.32 -9.24
N CYS A 109 5.08 -2.59 -9.32
CA CYS A 109 5.06 -3.33 -10.58
C CYS A 109 3.99 -2.78 -11.54
N PRO A 110 4.30 -2.51 -12.83
CA PRO A 110 3.33 -2.03 -13.82
C PRO A 110 2.12 -2.95 -14.04
N LEU A 111 2.29 -4.27 -13.84
CA LEU A 111 1.26 -5.28 -14.12
C LEU A 111 0.38 -5.57 -12.89
N CYS A 112 1.00 -5.87 -11.75
CA CYS A 112 0.27 -6.34 -10.56
C CYS A 112 0.23 -5.34 -9.41
N ARG A 113 0.82 -4.15 -9.57
CA ARG A 113 0.93 -3.10 -8.53
C ARG A 113 1.60 -3.56 -7.22
N HIS A 114 2.34 -4.68 -7.25
CA HIS A 114 3.09 -5.13 -6.10
C HIS A 114 4.14 -4.09 -5.68
N GLU A 115 4.04 -3.60 -4.45
CA GLU A 115 4.94 -2.59 -3.87
C GLU A 115 6.21 -3.23 -3.32
N MET A 116 7.35 -2.88 -3.91
CA MET A 116 8.68 -3.29 -3.44
C MET A 116 9.17 -2.42 -2.28
N LYS A 117 10.29 -2.82 -1.65
CA LYS A 117 10.89 -2.01 -0.59
C LYS A 117 11.48 -0.72 -1.15
N THR A 118 11.40 0.32 -0.35
CA THR A 118 11.87 1.67 -0.66
C THR A 118 13.00 2.05 0.30
N ASP A 119 13.81 3.04 -0.08
CA ASP A 119 14.85 3.61 0.80
C ASP A 119 14.28 4.63 1.82
N ASP A 120 12.99 4.99 1.70
CA ASP A 120 12.30 5.94 2.57
C ASP A 120 11.73 5.22 3.82
N PRO A 121 12.22 5.55 5.04
CA PRO A 121 11.77 4.89 6.26
C PRO A 121 10.34 5.23 6.65
N ASP A 122 9.88 6.46 6.38
CA ASP A 122 8.54 6.93 6.75
C ASP A 122 7.50 6.20 5.90
N TYR A 123 7.77 6.02 4.60
CA TYR A 123 6.90 5.25 3.71
C TYR A 123 6.79 3.77 4.13
N GLU A 124 7.91 3.14 4.49
CA GLU A 124 7.93 1.75 4.95
C GLU A 124 7.18 1.56 6.28
N GLU A 125 7.25 2.53 7.19
CA GLU A 125 6.46 2.52 8.42
C GLU A 125 4.95 2.66 8.13
N GLN A 126 4.57 3.60 7.26
CA GLN A 126 3.18 3.78 6.85
C GLN A 126 2.63 2.52 6.18
N LYS A 127 3.43 1.86 5.33
CA LYS A 127 3.07 0.58 4.70
C LYS A 127 2.82 -0.51 5.73
N LYS A 128 3.67 -0.65 6.75
CA LYS A 128 3.48 -1.60 7.86
C LYS A 128 2.22 -1.30 8.67
N PHE A 129 1.95 -0.02 8.94
CA PHE A 129 0.73 0.38 9.63
C PHE A 129 -0.52 -0.02 8.84
N ARG A 130 -0.54 0.24 7.52
CA ARG A 130 -1.62 -0.18 6.61
C ARG A 130 -1.81 -1.70 6.62
N GLN A 131 -0.73 -2.46 6.55
CA GLN A 131 -0.79 -3.93 6.61
C GLN A 131 -1.37 -4.45 7.92
N ARG A 132 -0.96 -3.89 9.06
CA ARG A 132 -1.52 -4.24 10.38
C ARG A 132 -2.99 -3.88 10.51
N ALA A 133 -3.43 -2.78 9.91
CA ALA A 133 -4.84 -2.41 9.90
C ALA A 133 -5.69 -3.44 9.13
N VAL A 134 -5.25 -3.82 7.92
CA VAL A 134 -5.91 -4.86 7.12
C VAL A 134 -5.94 -6.21 7.84
N GLU A 135 -4.85 -6.58 8.52
CA GLU A 135 -4.82 -7.83 9.28
C GLU A 135 -5.81 -7.82 10.44
N ARG A 136 -5.88 -6.72 11.21
CA ARG A 136 -6.89 -6.58 12.27
C ARG A 136 -8.30 -6.68 11.74
N GLU A 137 -8.60 -6.09 10.58
CA GLU A 137 -9.91 -6.22 9.95
C GLU A 137 -10.24 -7.67 9.61
N ARG A 138 -9.26 -8.41 9.06
CA ARG A 138 -9.42 -9.85 8.78
C ARG A 138 -9.65 -10.68 10.04
N GLU A 139 -8.89 -10.44 11.10
CA GLU A 139 -9.08 -11.10 12.40
C GLU A 139 -10.47 -10.81 12.97
N ILE A 140 -10.92 -9.56 12.87
CA ILE A 140 -12.26 -9.15 13.28
C ILE A 140 -13.31 -9.90 12.46
N ASP A 141 -13.18 -9.96 11.13
CA ASP A 141 -14.11 -10.68 10.25
C ASP A 141 -14.12 -12.18 10.53
N GLU A 142 -12.96 -12.79 10.80
CA GLU A 142 -12.85 -14.19 11.19
C GLU A 142 -13.58 -14.47 12.50
N LEU A 143 -13.43 -13.60 13.50
CA LEU A 143 -14.17 -13.69 14.77
C LEU A 143 -15.69 -13.52 14.56
N HIS A 144 -16.12 -12.58 13.71
CA HIS A 144 -17.54 -12.41 13.38
C HIS A 144 -18.10 -13.66 12.70
N ASN A 145 -17.38 -14.22 11.72
CA ASN A 145 -17.81 -15.43 11.00
C ASN A 145 -17.84 -16.67 11.92
N SER A 146 -16.93 -16.77 12.88
CA SER A 146 -16.92 -17.84 13.89
C SER A 146 -18.08 -17.71 14.89
N MET A 147 -18.51 -16.49 15.22
CA MET A 147 -19.59 -16.24 16.18
C MET A 147 -20.99 -16.51 15.60
N TYR A 148 -21.16 -16.39 14.27
CA TYR A 148 -22.45 -16.53 13.58
C TYR A 148 -22.51 -17.68 12.56
N GLY A 149 -21.42 -18.43 12.40
CA GLY A 149 -21.27 -19.54 11.45
C GLY A 149 -21.61 -20.92 12.02
#